data_AF-A0A484MI71-F1
#
_entry.id   AF-A0A484MI71-F1
#
_cell.length_a   1.000
_cell.length_b   1.000
_cell.length_c   1.000
_cell.angle_alpha   90.00
_cell.angle_beta   90.00
_cell.angle_gamma   90.00
#
_symmetry.space_group_name_H-M   'P 1'
#
loop_
_entity.id
_entity.type
_entity.pdbx_description
1 polymer ?
#
loop_
_entity_poly.entity_id
_entity_poly.type
_entity_poly.pdbx_seq_one_letter_code
_entity_poly.pdbx_strand_id
1 'polypeptide(L)'
;MGNRQISFNVLYGAQNVHMKNNGSTVDLILDKSSGCGLASKERYYYGFFNAAIKLPAGFTSGVVVAFYVPSGQYTGERGDKQKASCTDE
;
A
#
# COMPACT_ATOMS: atom_id res chain seq x y z
N MET A 1 -8.22 -7.31 -24.00
CA MET A 1 -8.24 -7.10 -22.54
C MET A 1 -7.29 -5.95 -22.24
N GLY A 2 -7.79 -4.84 -21.70
CA GLY A 2 -6.97 -3.64 -21.46
C GLY A 2 -6.19 -3.76 -20.17
N ASN A 3 -4.90 -3.42 -20.20
CA ASN A 3 -4.05 -3.37 -19.00
C ASN A 3 -4.43 -2.12 -18.20
N ARG A 4 -5.25 -2.29 -17.16
CA ARG A 4 -5.66 -1.19 -16.29
C ARG A 4 -4.60 -0.98 -15.21
N GLN A 5 -3.87 0.12 -15.29
CA GLN A 5 -2.91 0.48 -14.25
C GLN A 5 -3.66 1.05 -13.04
N ILE A 6 -3.57 0.36 -11.90
CA ILE A 6 -4.19 0.80 -10.65
C ILE A 6 -3.37 1.97 -10.09
N SER A 7 -4.03 3.11 -9.88
CA SER A 7 -3.41 4.28 -9.27
C SER A 7 -3.57 4.27 -7.75
N PHE A 8 -2.55 4.75 -7.03
CA PHE A 8 -2.54 4.84 -5.57
C PHE A 8 -2.39 6.29 -5.08
N ASN A 9 -2.94 6.56 -3.90
CA ASN A 9 -2.69 7.76 -3.10
C ASN A 9 -1.85 7.38 -1.89
N VAL A 10 -0.93 8.25 -1.51
CA VAL A 10 -0.21 8.14 -0.23
C VAL A 10 -1.19 8.44 0.90
N LEU A 11 -1.17 7.61 1.94
CA LEU A 11 -1.93 7.82 3.18
C LEU A 11 -1.12 8.64 4.20
N TYR A 12 0.14 8.28 4.39
CA TYR A 12 1.09 8.93 5.30
C TYR A 12 2.54 8.59 4.89
N GLY A 13 3.51 9.32 5.44
CA GLY A 13 4.94 9.08 5.18
C GLY A 13 5.33 9.34 3.72
N ALA A 14 4.87 10.44 3.12
CA ALA A 14 5.07 10.72 1.69
C ALA A 14 6.55 10.73 1.26
N GLN A 15 7.45 11.19 2.13
CA GLN A 15 8.89 11.15 1.90
C GLN A 15 9.45 9.72 1.79
N ASN A 16 8.72 8.75 2.33
CA ASN A 16 9.09 7.34 2.43
C ASN A 16 8.34 6.44 1.43
N VAL A 17 7.58 7.03 0.50
CA VAL A 17 6.92 6.32 -0.59
C VAL A 17 7.58 6.69 -1.92
N HIS A 18 8.33 5.77 -2.51
CA HIS A 18 9.03 6.03 -3.77
C HIS A 18 8.43 5.20 -4.90
N MET A 19 7.74 5.86 -5.84
CA MET A 19 7.21 5.19 -7.03
C MET A 19 8.32 4.99 -8.08
N LYS A 20 8.41 3.78 -8.62
CA LYS A 20 9.38 3.37 -9.65
C LYS A 20 8.68 2.75 -10.84
N ASN A 21 9.42 2.53 -11.92
CA ASN A 21 8.93 1.83 -13.12
C ASN A 21 7.59 2.39 -13.63
N ASN A 22 7.50 3.72 -13.74
CA ASN A 22 6.29 4.45 -14.14
C ASN A 22 5.05 4.11 -13.29
N GLY A 23 5.24 3.84 -11.99
CA GLY A 23 4.16 3.54 -11.05
C GLY A 23 3.73 2.07 -11.03
N SER A 24 4.49 1.16 -11.64
CA SER A 24 4.26 -0.29 -11.54
C SER A 24 4.95 -0.94 -10.34
N THR A 25 5.89 -0.24 -9.70
CA THR A 25 6.56 -0.68 -8.48
C THR A 25 6.60 0.46 -7.48
N VAL A 26 6.49 0.15 -6.20
CA VAL A 26 6.58 1.13 -5.11
C VAL A 26 7.47 0.58 -4.01
N ASP A 27 8.40 1.41 -3.56
CA ASP A 27 9.16 1.15 -2.34
C ASP A 27 8.46 1.85 -1.18
N LEU A 28 8.21 1.08 -0.12
CA LEU A 28 7.75 1.56 1.16
C LEU A 28 8.92 1.46 2.14
N ILE A 29 9.33 2.60 2.68
CA ILE A 29 10.52 2.72 3.53
C ILE A 29 10.07 2.99 4.97
N LEU A 30 10.62 2.23 5.91
CA LEU A 30 10.52 2.51 7.33
C LEU A 30 11.87 3.04 7.81
N ASP A 31 11.85 4.24 8.39
CA ASP A 31 13.00 4.84 9.06
C ASP A 31 12.64 5.19 10.51
N LYS A 32 13.61 5.75 11.26
CA LYS A 32 13.40 6.14 12.66
C LYS A 32 12.36 7.25 12.87
N SER A 33 11.99 7.98 11.83
CA SER A 33 11.05 9.08 11.90
C SER A 33 9.62 8.63 11.66
N SER A 34 9.38 7.74 10.70
CA SER A 34 8.03 7.28 10.35
C SER A 34 8.04 6.08 9.41
N GLY A 35 6.99 5.26 9.52
CA GLY A 35 6.58 4.34 8.46
C GLY A 35 5.85 5.06 7.32
N CYS A 36 5.32 4.28 6.37
CA CYS A 36 4.55 4.84 5.26
C CYS A 36 3.46 3.88 4.78
N GLY A 37 2.48 4.45 4.06
CA GLY A 37 1.38 3.66 3.53
C GLY A 37 0.68 4.33 2.37
N LEU A 38 -0.02 3.51 1.59
CA LEU A 38 -0.75 3.91 0.39
C LEU A 38 -2.06 3.13 0.26
N ALA A 39 -2.99 3.72 -0.48
CA ALA A 39 -4.29 3.12 -0.79
C ALA A 39 -4.67 3.35 -2.25
N SER A 40 -5.42 2.41 -2.83
CA SER A 40 -5.96 2.58 -4.17
C SER A 40 -6.80 3.86 -4.27
N LYS A 41 -6.64 4.62 -5.35
CA LYS A 41 -7.47 5.80 -5.64
C LYS A 41 -8.93 5.38 -5.81
N GLU A 42 -9.13 4.26 -6.48
CA GLU A 42 -10.45 3.67 -6.70
C GLU A 42 -10.87 2.75 -5.56
N ARG A 43 -12.18 2.51 -5.47
CA ARG A 43 -12.82 1.56 -4.56
C ARG A 43 -13.31 0.36 -5.34
N TYR A 44 -13.36 -0.78 -4.65
CA TYR A 44 -13.75 -2.06 -5.22
C TYR A 44 -14.81 -2.72 -4.36
N TYR A 45 -15.79 -3.37 -4.99
CA TYR A 45 -16.81 -4.17 -4.29
C TYR A 45 -16.43 -5.65 -4.22
N TYR A 46 -15.72 -6.12 -5.23
CA TYR A 46 -15.21 -7.46 -5.40
C TYR A 46 -14.00 -7.39 -6.33
N GLY A 47 -13.14 -8.39 -6.29
CA GLY A 47 -11.98 -8.47 -7.15
C GLY A 47 -10.93 -9.46 -6.64
N PHE A 48 -9.93 -9.69 -7.48
CA PHE A 48 -8.73 -10.39 -7.10
C PHE A 48 -7.61 -9.35 -6.95
N PHE A 49 -6.98 -9.34 -5.77
CA PHE A 49 -5.91 -8.40 -5.44
C PHE A 49 -4.62 -9.16 -5.22
N ASN A 50 -3.64 -8.91 -6.08
CA ASN A 50 -2.31 -9.50 -5.96
C ASN A 50 -1.23 -8.42 -5.97
N ALA A 51 -0.11 -8.74 -5.33
CA ALA A 51 1.08 -7.92 -5.32
C ALA A 51 2.31 -8.83 -5.29
N ALA A 52 3.35 -8.45 -6.01
CA ALA A 52 4.69 -9.01 -5.81
C ALA A 52 5.37 -8.20 -4.70
N ILE A 53 5.64 -8.82 -3.56
CA ILE A 53 6.21 -8.16 -2.38
C ILE A 53 7.63 -8.68 -2.18
N LYS A 54 8.58 -7.76 -2.11
CA LYS A 54 9.96 -8.04 -1.72
C LYS A 54 10.24 -7.41 -0.37
N LEU A 55 10.64 -8.24 0.59
CA LEU A 55 11.01 -7.77 1.92
C LEU A 55 12.48 -7.29 1.97
N PRO A 56 12.81 -6.33 2.84
CA PRO A 56 14.18 -5.92 3.05
C PRO A 56 15.04 -7.09 3.54
N ALA A 57 16.30 -7.12 3.09
CA ALA A 57 17.28 -8.11 3.56
C ALA A 57 17.97 -7.59 4.82
N GLY A 58 18.08 -8.43 5.85
CA GLY A 58 18.78 -8.11 7.10
C GLY A 58 17.89 -8.19 8.35
N PHE A 59 18.30 -7.52 9.42
CA PHE A 59 17.54 -7.48 10.68
C PHE A 59 16.36 -6.51 10.56
N THR A 60 15.15 -7.05 10.65
CA THR A 60 13.88 -6.30 10.55
C THR A 60 13.00 -6.57 11.77
N SER A 61 13.61 -6.79 12.94
CA SER A 61 12.88 -7.08 14.17
C SER A 61 11.87 -5.96 14.46
N GLY A 62 10.61 -6.34 14.66
CA GLY A 62 9.52 -5.40 14.92
C GLY A 62 9.03 -4.65 13.67
N VAL A 63 9.47 -4.98 12.45
CA VAL A 63 8.92 -4.37 11.23
C VAL A 63 7.73 -5.19 10.70
N VAL A 64 6.62 -4.51 10.48
CA VAL A 64 5.39 -5.06 9.89
C VAL A 64 5.21 -4.50 8.48
N VAL A 65 5.14 -5.40 7.49
CA VAL A 65 4.72 -5.06 6.13
C VAL A 65 3.34 -5.66 5.90
N ALA A 66 2.37 -4.82 5.54
CA ALA A 66 0.99 -5.24 5.35
C ALA A 66 0.49 -4.94 3.95
N PHE A 67 -0.26 -5.88 3.39
CA PHE A 67 -1.03 -5.73 2.16
C PHE A 67 -2.44 -6.27 2.40
N TYR A 68 -3.45 -5.40 2.36
CA TYR A 68 -4.78 -5.75 2.87
C TYR A 68 -5.90 -4.91 2.25
N VAL A 69 -7.12 -5.44 2.34
CA VAL A 69 -8.36 -4.74 1.98
C VAL A 69 -9.21 -4.68 3.25
N PRO A 70 -9.26 -3.54 3.96
CA PRO A 70 -10.14 -3.40 5.11
C PRO A 70 -11.58 -3.31 4.62
N SER A 71 -12.46 -4.10 5.22
CA SER A 71 -13.91 -3.93 5.06
C SER A 71 -14.31 -2.56 5.61
N GLY A 72 -15.00 -1.77 4.80
CA GLY A 72 -15.25 -0.34 5.00
C GLY A 72 -15.63 0.06 6.43
N GLN A 73 -15.02 1.15 6.89
CA GLN A 73 -15.64 1.96 7.94
C GLN A 73 -16.93 2.55 7.37
N TYR A 74 -17.98 2.70 8.19
CA TYR A 74 -19.27 3.29 7.83
C TYR A 74 -19.16 4.78 7.45
N THR A 75 -18.36 5.14 6.46
CA THR A 75 -18.47 6.39 5.75
C THR A 75 -19.45 6.12 4.60
N GLY A 76 -20.30 7.06 4.23
CA GLY A 76 -21.34 6.86 3.19
C GLY A 76 -20.82 6.55 1.78
N GLU A 77 -19.56 6.19 1.65
CA GLU A 77 -18.86 5.84 0.42
C GLU A 77 -18.82 4.31 0.27
N ARG A 78 -19.48 3.80 -0.75
CA ARG A 78 -19.55 2.36 -1.01
C ARG A 78 -18.24 1.81 -1.62
N GLY A 79 -17.80 0.66 -1.14
CA GLY A 79 -16.66 -0.12 -1.65
C GLY A 79 -15.36 0.07 -0.88
N ASP A 80 -14.48 -0.93 -0.95
CA ASP A 80 -13.26 -1.02 -0.16
C ASP A 80 -12.02 -0.59 -0.97
N LYS A 81 -11.00 -0.09 -0.27
CA LYS A 81 -9.72 0.32 -0.87
C LYS A 81 -8.65 -0.71 -0.56
N GLN A 82 -7.91 -1.14 -1.57
CA GLN A 82 -6.68 -1.91 -1.39
C GLN A 82 -5.61 -1.02 -0.76
N LYS A 83 -4.95 -1.50 0.29
CA LYS A 83 -3.92 -0.76 1.04
C LYS A 83 -2.63 -1.55 1.14
N ALA A 84 -1.53 -0.82 1.22
CA ALA A 84 -0.22 -1.36 1.58
C ALA A 84 0.49 -0.41 2.54
N SER A 85 1.24 -0.94 3.50
CA SER A 85 2.00 -0.13 4.47
C SER A 85 3.22 -0.86 5.01
N CYS A 86 4.19 -0.09 5.49
CA CYS A 86 5.26 -0.57 6.35
C CYS A 86 5.34 0.29 7.63
N THR A 87 5.32 -0.37 8.78
CA THR A 87 5.42 0.27 10.10
C THR A 87 6.28 -0.60 11.01
N ASP A 88 6.71 -0.04 12.13
CA ASP A 88 7.12 -0.82 13.29
C ASP A 88 5.89 -1.33 14.08
N GLU A 89 6.11 -2.33 14.95
CA GLU A 89 5.14 -2.91 15.90
C GLU A 89 4.85 -1.98 17.08
#